data_AF-A0A4Q5VKQ7-F1
#
_entry.id   AF-A0A4Q5VKQ7-F1
#
_cell.length_a   1.000
_cell.length_b   1.000
_cell.length_c   1.000
_cell.angle_alpha   90.00
_cell.angle_beta   90.00
_cell.angle_gamma   90.00
#
_symmetry.space_group_name_H-M   'P 1'
#
loop_
_entity.id
_entity.type
_entity.pdbx_description
1 polymer ?
#
loop_
_entity_poly.entity_id
_entity_poly.type
_entity_poly.pdbx_seq_one_letter_code
_entity_poly.pdbx_strand_id
1 'polypeptide(L)'
;MTDSHSSTSVLTPLPEAIASYYETEDVVTGNWWNRSITRQIRFSSEDYEEFSKKFQRMADELVLWQNQYKRKAKVLELSIFVHPWILKRILQQFNAQFTVGHGYGDFSQKGTIRLHLHDAFDSVGTHYLLYQNGKKPQNDKK
;
A
#
# COMPACT_ATOMS: atom_id res chain seq x y z
N MET A 1 -28.15 40.42 29.34
CA MET A 1 -28.27 40.48 27.87
C MET A 1 -27.10 41.32 27.40
N THR A 2 -26.03 40.80 26.80
CA THR A 2 -25.87 39.66 25.88
C THR A 2 -24.48 39.05 25.99
N ASP A 3 -24.42 37.77 25.64
CA ASP A 3 -23.36 36.79 25.88
C ASP A 3 -22.02 37.07 25.19
N SER A 4 -20.94 36.72 25.91
CA SER A 4 -19.58 36.62 25.39
C SER A 4 -19.40 35.23 24.76
N HIS A 5 -19.40 35.14 23.43
CA HIS A 5 -19.01 33.91 22.75
C HIS A 5 -17.48 33.78 22.77
N SER A 6 -16.98 33.08 23.80
CA SER A 6 -15.60 32.55 23.79
C SER A 6 -15.56 31.33 22.87
N SER A 7 -15.13 31.56 21.62
CA SER A 7 -14.81 30.48 20.68
C SER A 7 -13.63 29.68 21.23
N THR A 8 -13.92 28.62 21.99
CA THR A 8 -12.91 27.63 22.39
C THR A 8 -12.56 26.84 21.13
N SER A 9 -11.49 27.26 20.44
CA SER A 9 -10.88 26.47 19.38
C SER A 9 -10.37 25.18 20.00
N VAL A 10 -11.08 24.07 19.75
CA VAL A 10 -10.62 22.72 20.09
C VAL A 10 -9.33 22.51 19.29
N LEU A 11 -8.20 22.65 19.97
CA LEU A 11 -6.89 22.34 19.40
C LEU A 11 -6.87 20.82 19.24
N THR A 12 -7.21 20.31 18.07
CA THR A 12 -6.96 18.92 17.73
C THR A 12 -5.45 18.72 17.83
N PRO A 13 -4.93 17.81 18.67
CA PRO A 13 -3.51 17.53 18.68
C PRO A 13 -3.11 17.10 17.27
N LEU A 14 -2.13 17.80 16.70
CA LEU A 14 -1.49 17.37 15.46
C LEU A 14 -0.98 15.94 15.70
N PRO A 15 -1.25 15.00 14.77
CA PRO A 15 -0.78 13.64 14.91
C PRO A 15 0.75 13.68 15.06
N GLU A 16 1.26 12.88 16.00
CA GLU A 16 2.68 12.73 16.28
C GLU A 16 3.47 12.46 14.98
N ALA A 17 4.69 13.00 14.89
CA ALA A 17 5.53 12.82 13.72
C ALA A 17 5.68 11.32 13.42
N ILE A 18 5.36 10.93 12.19
CA ILE A 18 5.38 9.53 11.78
C ILE A 18 6.84 9.09 11.67
N ALA A 19 7.27 8.14 12.50
CA ALA A 19 8.60 7.54 12.33
C ALA A 19 8.70 6.88 10.93
N SER A 20 9.69 7.30 10.15
CA SER A 20 9.90 6.75 8.80
C SER A 20 10.45 5.33 8.87
N TYR A 21 9.75 4.36 8.28
CA TYR A 21 10.21 2.98 8.15
C TYR A 21 9.92 2.40 6.76
N TYR A 22 10.61 1.32 6.40
CA TYR A 22 10.39 0.50 5.21
C TYR A 22 10.92 -0.91 5.46
N GLU A 23 10.03 -1.88 5.44
CA GLU A 23 10.30 -3.28 5.78
C GLU A 23 9.82 -4.20 4.67
N THR A 24 10.51 -5.32 4.51
CA THR A 24 10.23 -6.29 3.45
C THR A 24 10.48 -7.70 3.94
N GLU A 25 9.50 -8.58 3.75
CA GLU A 25 9.55 -9.99 4.16
C GLU A 25 9.03 -10.89 3.02
N ASP A 26 9.57 -12.11 2.92
CA ASP A 26 9.04 -13.17 2.05
C ASP A 26 8.43 -14.28 2.90
N VAL A 27 7.14 -14.57 2.69
CA VAL A 27 6.46 -15.71 3.31
C VAL A 27 6.28 -16.81 2.27
N VAL A 28 6.80 -18.00 2.56
CA VAL A 28 6.66 -19.19 1.71
C VAL A 28 5.49 -20.02 2.18
N THR A 29 4.55 -20.32 1.30
CA THR A 29 3.42 -21.21 1.58
C THR A 29 3.38 -22.39 0.61
N GLY A 30 2.84 -23.53 1.09
CA GLY A 30 2.70 -24.75 0.30
C GLY A 30 3.91 -25.69 0.32
N ASN A 31 3.72 -26.88 -0.23
CA ASN A 31 4.73 -27.94 -0.28
C ASN A 31 5.74 -27.69 -1.41
N TRP A 32 6.86 -28.42 -1.43
CA TRP A 32 7.99 -28.25 -2.36
C TRP A 32 7.59 -28.03 -3.84
N TRP A 33 6.57 -28.75 -4.32
CA TRP A 33 6.08 -28.70 -5.70
C TRP A 33 5.14 -27.53 -6.02
N ASN A 34 4.41 -27.00 -5.03
CA ASN A 34 3.38 -25.97 -5.18
C ASN A 34 3.70 -24.71 -4.36
N ARG A 35 4.98 -24.43 -4.13
CA ARG A 35 5.41 -23.26 -3.35
C ARG A 35 4.90 -21.97 -3.97
N SER A 36 4.21 -21.19 -3.15
CA SER A 36 3.81 -19.82 -3.41
C SER A 36 4.64 -18.90 -2.51
N ILE A 37 5.14 -17.81 -3.09
CA ILE A 37 5.89 -16.78 -2.37
C ILE A 37 4.99 -15.55 -2.31
N THR A 38 4.78 -15.09 -1.08
CA THR A 38 4.08 -13.85 -0.76
C THR A 38 5.12 -12.84 -0.30
N ARG A 39 5.23 -11.72 -1.01
CA ARG A 39 6.08 -10.60 -0.62
C ARG A 39 5.23 -9.64 0.21
N GLN A 40 5.62 -9.45 1.46
CA GLN A 40 5.01 -8.48 2.37
C GLN A 40 5.91 -7.25 2.45
N ILE A 41 5.34 -6.06 2.22
CA ILE A 41 6.06 -4.80 2.30
C ILE A 41 5.26 -3.86 3.20
N ARG A 42 5.94 -3.25 4.18
CA ARG A 42 5.33 -2.34 5.14
C ARG A 42 6.14 -1.06 5.20
N PHE A 43 5.49 0.09 5.10
CA PHE A 43 6.20 1.37 5.25
C PHE A 43 5.28 2.48 5.71
N SER A 44 5.86 3.51 6.34
CA SER A 44 5.17 4.77 6.60
C SER A 44 5.45 5.82 5.53
N SER A 45 4.58 6.82 5.38
CA SER A 45 4.93 8.05 4.67
C SER A 45 4.18 9.25 5.25
N GLU A 46 4.91 10.32 5.50
CA GLU A 46 4.36 11.59 5.99
C GLU A 46 3.63 12.35 4.87
N ASP A 47 4.18 12.31 3.66
CA ASP A 47 3.59 12.98 2.52
C ASP A 47 3.60 12.13 1.24
N TYR A 48 3.08 12.72 0.16
CA TYR A 48 3.03 12.03 -1.13
C TYR A 48 4.41 11.85 -1.76
N GLU A 49 5.36 12.75 -1.50
CA GLU A 49 6.69 12.67 -2.09
C GLU A 49 7.46 11.50 -1.47
N GLU A 50 7.42 11.35 -0.15
CA GLU A 50 7.99 10.20 0.55
C GLU A 50 7.34 8.89 0.10
N PHE A 51 6.00 8.86 0.01
CA PHE A 51 5.27 7.72 -0.54
C PHE A 51 5.75 7.38 -1.95
N SER A 52 5.87 8.37 -2.84
CA SER A 52 6.26 8.15 -4.23
C SER A 52 7.67 7.56 -4.34
N LYS A 53 8.61 8.01 -3.50
CA LYS A 53 9.98 7.45 -3.43
C LYS A 53 9.97 6.00 -2.96
N LYS A 54 9.21 5.69 -1.91
CA LYS A 54 9.08 4.32 -1.37
C LYS A 54 8.34 3.39 -2.33
N PHE A 55 7.33 3.90 -3.05
CA PHE A 55 6.62 3.18 -4.10
C PHE A 55 7.55 2.85 -5.28
N GLN A 56 8.38 3.79 -5.72
CA GLN A 56 9.36 3.53 -6.77
C GLN A 56 10.38 2.47 -6.33
N ARG A 57 10.95 2.62 -5.12
CA ARG A 57 11.84 1.61 -4.53
C ARG A 57 11.20 0.22 -4.52
N MET A 58 9.95 0.13 -4.08
CA MET A 58 9.18 -1.12 -4.09
C MET A 58 9.05 -1.69 -5.51
N ALA A 59 8.74 -0.86 -6.50
CA ALA A 59 8.63 -1.30 -7.89
C ALA A 59 9.96 -1.89 -8.39
N ASP A 60 11.10 -1.27 -8.05
CA ASP A 60 12.42 -1.75 -8.44
C ASP A 60 12.77 -3.08 -7.75
N GLU A 61 12.52 -3.20 -6.45
CA GLU A 61 12.71 -4.44 -5.69
C GLU A 61 11.83 -5.58 -6.23
N LEU A 62 10.61 -5.28 -6.67
CA LEU A 62 9.70 -6.25 -7.28
C LEU A 62 10.24 -6.81 -8.60
N VAL A 63 11.02 -6.05 -9.39
CA VAL A 63 11.65 -6.59 -10.60
C VAL A 63 12.58 -7.75 -10.23
N LEU A 64 13.45 -7.51 -9.25
CA LEU A 64 14.43 -8.50 -8.77
C LEU A 64 13.72 -9.72 -8.17
N TRP A 65 12.72 -9.48 -7.32
CA TRP A 65 11.95 -10.52 -6.67
C TRP A 65 11.23 -11.44 -7.67
N GLN A 66 10.59 -10.85 -8.68
CA GLN A 66 9.92 -11.59 -9.74
C GLN A 66 10.90 -12.44 -10.56
N ASN A 67 12.10 -11.94 -10.82
CA ASN A 67 13.13 -12.68 -11.53
C ASN A 67 13.69 -13.84 -10.70
N GLN A 68 13.85 -13.64 -9.40
CA GLN A 68 14.32 -14.66 -8.46
C GLN A 68 13.33 -15.82 -8.33
N TYR A 69 12.05 -15.53 -8.08
CA TYR A 69 11.04 -16.56 -7.78
C TYR A 69 10.19 -16.98 -8.98
N LYS A 70 10.23 -16.22 -10.09
CA LYS A 70 9.53 -16.51 -11.34
C LYS A 70 8.06 -16.80 -11.09
N ARG A 71 7.55 -17.93 -11.58
CA ARG A 71 6.14 -18.36 -11.42
C ARG A 71 5.68 -18.54 -9.96
N LYS A 72 6.61 -18.60 -9.00
CA LYS A 72 6.29 -18.75 -7.57
C LYS A 72 6.01 -17.41 -6.88
N ALA A 73 6.42 -16.28 -7.47
CA ALA A 73 6.01 -14.95 -7.02
C ALA A 73 4.52 -14.75 -7.33
N LYS A 74 3.66 -14.87 -6.32
CA LYS A 74 2.20 -14.96 -6.52
C LYS A 74 1.42 -13.83 -5.87
N VAL A 75 1.82 -13.42 -4.66
CA VAL A 75 1.06 -12.46 -3.86
C VAL A 75 1.98 -11.33 -3.40
N LEU A 76 1.48 -10.10 -3.50
CA LEU A 76 2.06 -8.91 -2.90
C LEU A 76 1.06 -8.38 -1.86
N GLU A 77 1.51 -8.23 -0.63
CA GLU A 77 0.74 -7.61 0.45
C GLU A 77 1.46 -6.34 0.91
N LEU A 78 0.75 -5.22 0.80
CA LEU A 78 1.26 -3.90 1.14
C LEU A 78 0.50 -3.38 2.36
N SER A 79 1.22 -2.87 3.34
CA SER A 79 0.63 -2.14 4.47
C SER A 79 1.32 -0.78 4.60
N ILE A 80 0.54 0.27 4.47
CA ILE A 80 1.07 1.64 4.40
C ILE A 80 0.43 2.48 5.50
N PHE A 81 1.27 3.03 6.37
CA PHE A 81 0.88 4.01 7.38
C PHE A 81 1.05 5.42 6.81
N VAL A 82 -0.04 6.17 6.61
CA VAL A 82 -0.02 7.44 5.88
C VAL A 82 -1.07 8.41 6.39
N HIS A 83 -0.85 9.71 6.26
CA HIS A 83 -1.88 10.68 6.62
C HIS A 83 -3.13 10.61 5.72
N PRO A 84 -4.34 10.85 6.27
CA PRO A 84 -5.60 10.75 5.53
C PRO A 84 -5.67 11.60 4.25
N TRP A 85 -5.02 12.77 4.24
CA TRP A 85 -5.12 13.73 3.15
C TRP A 85 -4.44 13.25 1.84
N ILE A 86 -3.51 12.30 1.90
CA ILE A 86 -2.87 11.72 0.69
C ILE A 86 -3.49 10.42 0.20
N LEU A 87 -4.44 9.83 0.94
CA LEU A 87 -5.02 8.52 0.61
C LEU A 87 -5.54 8.44 -0.83
N LYS A 88 -6.26 9.49 -1.28
CA LYS A 88 -6.78 9.55 -2.65
C LYS A 88 -5.67 9.49 -3.70
N ARG A 89 -4.55 10.19 -3.48
CA ARG A 89 -3.40 10.22 -4.40
C ARG A 89 -2.67 8.88 -4.42
N ILE A 90 -2.54 8.23 -3.27
CA ILE A 90 -1.98 6.88 -3.15
C ILE A 90 -2.80 5.90 -3.99
N LEU A 91 -4.12 5.89 -3.82
CA LEU A 91 -5.02 5.03 -4.60
C LEU A 91 -4.96 5.32 -6.10
N GLN A 92 -4.80 6.59 -6.49
CA GLN A 92 -4.57 6.97 -7.89
C GLN A 92 -3.27 6.37 -8.43
N GLN A 93 -2.18 6.45 -7.67
CA GLN A 93 -0.89 5.86 -8.05
C GLN A 93 -1.02 4.34 -8.27
N PHE A 94 -1.67 3.61 -7.36
CA PHE A 94 -1.87 2.16 -7.50
C PHE A 94 -2.75 1.76 -8.70
N ASN A 95 -3.61 2.67 -9.17
CA ASN A 95 -4.49 2.46 -10.32
C ASN A 95 -3.94 3.02 -11.64
N ALA A 96 -2.79 3.68 -11.61
CA ALA A 96 -2.17 4.28 -12.78
C ALA A 96 -1.79 3.20 -13.82
N GLN A 97 -1.61 3.66 -15.06
CA GLN A 97 -1.00 2.84 -16.10
C GLN A 97 0.52 2.95 -15.97
N PHE A 98 1.19 1.80 -15.96
CA PHE A 98 2.64 1.71 -15.88
C PHE A 98 3.20 1.19 -17.19
N THR A 99 4.41 1.64 -17.54
CA THR A 99 5.13 1.13 -18.70
C THR A 99 5.64 -0.29 -18.45
N VAL A 100 5.86 -1.04 -19.53
CA VAL A 100 6.50 -2.36 -19.46
C VAL A 100 7.87 -2.24 -18.77
N GLY A 101 8.17 -3.18 -17.87
CA GLY A 101 9.40 -3.17 -17.08
C GLY A 101 9.25 -2.51 -15.71
N HIS A 102 8.13 -1.84 -15.44
CA HIS A 102 7.84 -1.31 -14.11
C HIS A 102 7.43 -2.47 -13.19
N GLY A 103 8.23 -2.79 -12.17
CA GLY A 103 8.05 -4.04 -11.42
C GLY A 103 6.68 -4.22 -10.75
N TYR A 104 6.08 -3.17 -10.20
CA TYR A 104 4.68 -3.23 -9.71
C TYR A 104 3.68 -3.41 -10.87
N GLY A 105 3.90 -2.72 -11.98
CA GLY A 105 3.01 -2.75 -13.15
C GLY A 105 2.98 -4.14 -13.76
N ASP A 106 4.16 -4.71 -14.01
CA ASP A 106 4.33 -6.07 -14.53
C ASP A 106 3.79 -7.13 -13.55
N PHE A 107 3.94 -6.92 -12.24
CA PHE A 107 3.37 -7.83 -11.24
C PHE A 107 1.84 -7.77 -11.22
N SER A 108 1.25 -6.58 -11.33
CA SER A 108 -0.20 -6.38 -11.30
C SER A 108 -0.95 -7.14 -12.40
N GLN A 109 -0.28 -7.45 -13.52
CA GLN A 109 -0.86 -8.19 -14.64
C GLN A 109 -0.93 -9.70 -14.42
N LYS A 110 -0.27 -10.25 -13.38
CA LYS A 110 -0.18 -11.70 -13.15
C LYS A 110 -0.43 -12.14 -11.70
N GLY A 111 -0.18 -11.26 -10.74
CA GLY A 111 -0.22 -11.56 -9.32
C GLY A 111 -1.53 -11.17 -8.64
N THR A 112 -1.61 -11.49 -7.36
CA THR A 112 -2.62 -10.94 -6.44
C THR A 112 -1.99 -9.82 -5.63
N ILE A 113 -2.65 -8.67 -5.53
CA ILE A 113 -2.17 -7.49 -4.80
C ILE A 113 -3.21 -7.08 -3.78
N ARG A 114 -2.79 -7.05 -2.51
CA ARG A 114 -3.58 -6.58 -1.37
C ARG A 114 -2.92 -5.33 -0.81
N LEU A 115 -3.71 -4.31 -0.56
CA LEU A 115 -3.26 -3.05 0.01
C LEU A 115 -4.03 -2.77 1.29
N HIS A 116 -3.32 -2.49 2.37
CA HIS A 116 -3.85 -2.02 3.63
C HIS A 116 -3.36 -0.59 3.85
N LEU A 117 -4.27 0.37 3.89
CA LEU A 117 -3.97 1.76 4.23
C LEU A 117 -4.51 2.04 5.63
N HIS A 118 -3.66 2.53 6.52
CA HIS A 118 -4.04 2.89 7.89
C HIS A 118 -3.32 4.16 8.30
N ASP A 119 -3.81 4.79 9.37
CA ASP A 119 -3.29 6.07 9.84
C ASP A 119 -3.37 6.18 11.38
N ALA A 120 -2.92 7.31 11.92
CA ALA A 120 -2.88 7.53 13.37
C ALA A 120 -4.27 7.58 14.02
N PHE A 121 -5.31 7.93 13.26
CA PHE A 121 -6.69 8.06 13.72
C PHE A 121 -7.51 6.78 13.46
N ASP A 122 -7.16 6.02 12.42
CA ASP A 122 -7.75 4.73 12.09
C ASP A 122 -6.66 3.65 11.92
N SER A 123 -6.37 2.97 13.04
CA SER A 123 -5.40 1.87 13.09
C SER A 123 -5.91 0.58 12.44
N VAL A 124 -7.23 0.40 12.31
CA VAL A 124 -7.81 -0.72 11.57
C VAL A 124 -7.59 -0.49 10.08
N GLY A 125 -7.83 0.74 9.64
CA GLY A 125 -7.62 1.20 8.27
C GLY A 125 -8.53 0.51 7.27
N THR A 126 -8.23 0.73 5.98
CA THR A 126 -8.98 0.16 4.87
C THR A 126 -8.15 -0.87 4.11
N HIS A 127 -8.77 -2.02 3.84
CA HIS A 127 -8.18 -3.08 3.04
C HIS A 127 -8.76 -3.08 1.63
N TYR A 128 -7.89 -3.12 0.63
CA TYR A 128 -8.22 -3.15 -0.79
C TYR A 128 -7.64 -4.41 -1.42
N LEU A 129 -8.46 -5.14 -2.15
CA LEU A 129 -7.99 -6.06 -3.17
C LEU A 129 -7.81 -5.25 -4.45
N LEU A 130 -6.57 -5.03 -4.88
CA LEU A 130 -6.31 -4.24 -6.09
C LEU A 130 -6.35 -5.12 -7.34
N TYR A 131 -5.76 -6.31 -7.23
CA TYR A 131 -5.71 -7.31 -8.29
C TYR A 131 -5.83 -8.71 -7.69
N GLN A 132 -6.54 -9.59 -8.39
CA GLN A 132 -6.64 -11.01 -8.09
C GLN A 132 -6.20 -11.79 -9.32
N ASN A 133 -5.04 -12.44 -9.25
CA ASN A 133 -4.43 -13.20 -10.35
C ASN A 133 -4.39 -12.41 -11.67
N GLY A 134 -3.95 -11.15 -11.62
CA GLY A 134 -3.84 -10.29 -12.79
C GLY A 134 -5.11 -9.52 -13.18
N LYS A 135 -6.24 -9.77 -12.50
CA LYS A 135 -7.53 -9.14 -12.82
C LYS A 135 -7.94 -8.15 -11.74
N LYS A 136 -8.43 -6.97 -12.12
CA LYS A 136 -9.07 -6.06 -11.15
C LYS A 136 -10.35 -6.74 -10.62
N PRO A 137 -10.63 -6.69 -9.31
CA PRO A 137 -11.89 -7.21 -8.79
C PRO A 137 -13.06 -6.42 -9.37
N GLN A 138 -14.13 -7.12 -9.71
CA GLN A 138 -15.39 -6.46 -10.06
C GLN A 138 -15.94 -5.85 -8.76
N ASN A 139 -16.11 -4.53 -8.73
CA ASN A 139 -16.93 -3.90 -7.71
C ASN A 139 -18.37 -4.37 -7.95
N ASP A 140 -18.77 -5.46 -7.29
CA ASP A 140 -20.18 -5.73 -7.08
C ASP A 140 -20.70 -4.59 -6.21
N LYS A 141 -21.28 -3.57 -6.86
CA LYS A 141 -22.10 -2.57 -6.19
C LYS A 141 -23.20 -3.34 -5.46
N LYS A 142 -23.06 -3.51 -4.15
CA LYS A 142 -24.19 -3.75 -3.27
C LYS A 142 -24.71 -2.42 -2.76
#